data_AF-A0A260ZJT0-F1
#
_entry.id   AF-A0A260ZJT0-F1
#
_cell.length_a   1.000
_cell.length_b   1.000
_cell.length_c   1.000
_cell.angle_alpha   90.00
_cell.angle_beta   90.00
_cell.angle_gamma   90.00
#
_symmetry.space_group_name_H-M   'P 1'
#
loop_
_entity.id
_entity.type
_entity.pdbx_description
1 polymer ?
#
loop_
_entity_poly.entity_id
_entity_poly.type
_entity_poly.pdbx_seq_one_letter_code
_entity_poly.pdbx_strand_id
1 'polypeptide(L)'
;MSWSNLIVRIQQKVVGLLDYESRCHLRICSKDDRDVVDSTKFHASKLKIEEFPSDMSDGKTIIRCDIDTFTIWFVGKENITRVDRGWNGEVNEEISEIKQENRYDVMNRFFEKLAYKGVIKVNSLELESLTFPVPDSIKIKCNCLKISNIQDNHHMEWIRNTNPLGQKFKKLEMRCWGDMSELSEVRKVLDVSESLDLDYETEFTDDEIETIEAMNLTMSSTMITVEGAKKRLEAFLRHGKKEDVLQIYFSIRDDFQYSQLFPQSLIIKKLKKEHEQEGDYYGKVFRGFENIHG
;
A
#
# COMPACT_ATOMS: atom_id res chain seq x y z
N MET A 1 -27.70 -6.08 -31.06
CA MET A 1 -26.44 -5.41 -31.47
C MET A 1 -25.30 -6.41 -31.32
N SER A 2 -24.42 -6.54 -32.31
CA SER A 2 -23.25 -7.43 -32.25
C SER A 2 -22.01 -6.65 -31.78
N TRP A 3 -21.13 -7.29 -31.01
CA TRP A 3 -19.84 -6.74 -30.57
C TRP A 3 -19.00 -6.21 -31.75
N SER A 4 -18.97 -6.96 -32.86
CA SER A 4 -18.29 -6.60 -34.11
C SER A 4 -18.80 -5.32 -34.77
N ASN A 5 -20.01 -4.88 -34.43
CA ASN A 5 -20.66 -3.73 -35.07
C ASN A 5 -20.55 -2.47 -34.20
N LEU A 6 -19.93 -2.56 -33.02
CA LEU A 6 -19.66 -1.41 -32.18
C LEU A 6 -18.47 -0.63 -32.74
N ILE A 7 -18.54 0.71 -32.68
CA ILE A 7 -17.37 1.53 -32.99
C ILE A 7 -16.26 1.25 -31.97
N VAL A 8 -15.00 1.29 -32.43
CA VAL A 8 -13.80 1.01 -31.60
C VAL A 8 -13.83 1.77 -30.28
N ARG A 9 -14.27 3.04 -30.28
CA ARG A 9 -14.34 3.86 -29.06
C ARG A 9 -15.29 3.31 -27.99
N ILE A 10 -16.37 2.61 -28.37
CA ILE A 10 -17.28 1.94 -27.43
C ILE A 10 -16.66 0.62 -26.97
N GLN A 11 -16.05 -0.15 -27.88
CA GLN A 11 -15.34 -1.38 -27.51
C GLN A 11 -14.23 -1.09 -26.49
N GLN A 12 -13.42 -0.06 -26.70
CA GLN A 12 -12.38 0.39 -25.76
C GLN A 12 -12.97 0.80 -24.40
N LYS A 13 -14.16 1.40 -24.35
CA LYS A 13 -14.84 1.69 -23.08
C LYS A 13 -15.23 0.42 -22.34
N VAL A 14 -15.74 -0.59 -23.05
CA VAL A 14 -16.09 -1.90 -22.46
C VAL A 14 -14.84 -2.62 -21.98
N VAL A 15 -13.80 -2.70 -22.83
CA VAL A 15 -12.50 -3.31 -22.47
C VAL A 15 -11.84 -2.63 -21.28
N GLY A 16 -12.02 -1.31 -21.15
CA GLY A 16 -11.53 -0.56 -19.99
C GLY A 16 -12.21 -0.93 -18.67
N LEU A 17 -13.34 -1.64 -18.70
CA LEU A 17 -14.06 -2.13 -17.52
C LEU A 17 -13.82 -3.62 -17.25
N LEU A 18 -13.12 -4.32 -18.14
CA LEU A 18 -12.83 -5.74 -17.98
C LEU A 18 -11.63 -5.96 -17.04
N ASP A 19 -11.73 -6.98 -16.20
CA ASP A 19 -10.60 -7.50 -15.44
C ASP A 19 -9.51 -8.09 -16.36
N TYR A 20 -8.34 -8.37 -15.80
CA TYR A 20 -7.20 -8.84 -16.58
C TYR A 20 -7.49 -10.17 -17.31
N GLU A 21 -8.20 -11.09 -16.67
CA GLU A 21 -8.58 -12.38 -17.23
C GLU A 21 -9.50 -12.24 -18.45
N SER A 22 -10.59 -11.49 -18.30
CA SER A 22 -11.56 -11.23 -19.38
C SER A 22 -10.90 -10.54 -20.56
N ARG A 23 -9.92 -9.65 -20.30
CA ARG A 23 -9.11 -9.03 -21.36
C ARG A 23 -8.23 -10.04 -22.08
N CYS A 24 -7.61 -10.98 -21.37
CA CYS A 24 -6.80 -12.02 -21.98
C CYS A 24 -7.66 -12.95 -22.87
N HIS A 25 -8.84 -13.34 -22.39
CA HIS A 25 -9.81 -14.12 -23.18
C HIS A 25 -10.26 -13.34 -24.43
N LEU A 26 -10.61 -12.06 -24.30
CA LEU A 26 -11.02 -11.25 -25.44
C LEU A 26 -9.88 -11.09 -26.47
N ARG A 27 -8.65 -10.88 -26.00
CA ARG A 27 -7.47 -10.67 -26.84
C ARG A 27 -7.15 -11.85 -27.77
N ILE A 28 -7.57 -13.07 -27.42
CA ILE A 28 -7.36 -14.27 -28.23
C ILE A 28 -8.52 -14.58 -29.19
N CYS A 29 -9.66 -13.89 -29.07
CA CYS A 29 -10.84 -14.14 -29.90
C CYS A 29 -10.64 -13.78 -31.38
N SER A 30 -10.02 -12.62 -31.66
CA SER A 30 -9.78 -12.17 -33.04
C SER A 30 -8.62 -11.16 -33.11
N LYS A 31 -8.20 -10.81 -34.34
CA LYS A 31 -7.19 -9.77 -34.56
C LYS A 31 -7.71 -8.39 -34.14
N ASP A 32 -8.95 -8.07 -34.49
CA ASP A 32 -9.56 -6.78 -34.14
C ASP A 32 -9.70 -6.64 -32.62
N ASP A 33 -10.11 -7.72 -31.93
CA ASP A 33 -10.19 -7.74 -30.46
C ASP A 33 -8.82 -7.54 -29.81
N ARG A 34 -7.78 -8.17 -30.36
CA ARG A 34 -6.40 -7.97 -29.92
C ARG A 34 -5.98 -6.52 -30.04
N ASP A 35 -6.23 -5.89 -31.19
CA ASP A 35 -5.87 -4.50 -31.44
C ASP A 35 -6.65 -3.55 -30.50
N VAL A 36 -7.92 -3.85 -30.20
CA VAL A 36 -8.71 -3.09 -29.21
C VAL A 36 -8.14 -3.28 -27.81
N VAL A 37 -7.83 -4.50 -27.39
CA VAL A 37 -7.26 -4.78 -26.05
C VAL A 37 -5.89 -4.13 -25.88
N ASP A 38 -5.01 -4.26 -26.87
CA ASP A 38 -3.64 -3.74 -26.83
C ASP A 38 -3.61 -2.20 -26.94
N SER A 39 -4.60 -1.59 -27.59
CA SER A 39 -4.76 -0.12 -27.64
C SER A 39 -5.49 0.47 -26.44
N THR A 40 -6.16 -0.35 -25.62
CA THR A 40 -6.90 0.11 -24.44
C THR A 40 -5.99 0.08 -23.21
N LYS A 41 -5.93 1.17 -22.46
CA LYS A 41 -5.14 1.20 -21.22
C LYS A 41 -5.71 0.23 -20.17
N PHE A 42 -4.83 -0.51 -19.47
CA PHE A 42 -5.21 -1.35 -18.33
C PHE A 42 -4.93 -0.62 -17.01
N HIS A 43 -5.93 -0.54 -16.14
CA HIS A 43 -5.82 -0.03 -14.77
C HIS A 43 -6.27 -1.16 -13.84
N ALA A 44 -5.33 -1.79 -13.14
CA ALA A 44 -5.68 -2.83 -12.17
C ALA A 44 -6.30 -2.18 -10.93
N SER A 45 -7.23 -2.88 -10.27
CA SER A 45 -7.70 -2.44 -8.96
C SER A 45 -6.61 -2.66 -7.91
N LYS A 46 -5.97 -3.84 -7.93
CA LYS A 46 -4.93 -4.22 -6.97
C LYS A 46 -3.75 -4.91 -7.66
N LEU A 47 -2.55 -4.52 -7.26
CA LEU A 47 -1.30 -5.24 -7.55
C LEU A 47 -0.65 -5.60 -6.21
N LYS A 48 -0.47 -6.90 -5.94
CA LYS A 48 0.29 -7.41 -4.79
C LYS A 48 1.55 -8.10 -5.29
N ILE A 49 2.68 -7.80 -4.67
CA ILE A 49 3.96 -8.47 -4.94
C ILE A 49 4.50 -8.94 -3.59
N GLU A 50 4.71 -10.24 -3.47
CA GLU A 50 5.30 -10.86 -2.29
C GLU A 50 6.47 -11.76 -2.72
N GLU A 51 7.55 -11.75 -1.94
CA GLU A 51 8.65 -12.71 -2.09
C GLU A 51 8.78 -13.55 -0.83
N PHE A 52 8.93 -14.87 -1.00
CA PHE A 52 9.16 -15.79 0.10
C PHE A 52 10.06 -16.97 -0.29
N PRO A 53 10.82 -17.54 0.65
CA PRO A 53 11.64 -18.71 0.39
C PRO A 53 10.77 -19.93 0.04
N SER A 54 11.32 -20.84 -0.76
CA SER A 54 10.69 -22.13 -1.05
C SER A 54 11.25 -23.20 -0.12
N ASP A 55 10.37 -23.88 0.60
CA ASP A 55 10.72 -24.99 1.49
C ASP A 55 11.35 -26.20 0.76
N MET A 56 11.27 -26.22 -0.57
CA MET A 56 11.74 -27.32 -1.40
C MET A 56 13.26 -27.35 -1.59
N SER A 57 13.94 -26.20 -1.49
CA SER A 57 15.41 -26.15 -1.61
C SER A 57 15.99 -24.80 -1.21
N ASP A 58 17.15 -24.80 -0.57
CA ASP A 58 17.91 -23.58 -0.26
C ASP A 58 18.23 -22.75 -1.51
N GLY A 59 18.16 -21.43 -1.36
CA GLY A 59 18.39 -20.44 -2.41
C GLY A 59 17.27 -20.31 -3.45
N LYS A 60 16.22 -21.15 -3.34
CA LYS A 60 15.02 -21.04 -4.17
C LYS A 60 14.01 -20.12 -3.49
N THR A 61 13.53 -19.13 -4.21
CA THR A 61 12.46 -18.24 -3.75
C THR A 61 11.34 -18.20 -4.77
N ILE A 62 10.18 -17.74 -4.30
CA ILE A 62 8.98 -17.56 -5.09
C ILE A 62 8.63 -16.08 -5.01
N ILE A 63 8.60 -15.41 -6.16
CA ILE A 63 7.99 -14.10 -6.28
C ILE A 63 6.57 -14.33 -6.77
N ARG A 64 5.57 -13.98 -5.96
CA ARG A 64 4.17 -14.03 -6.37
C ARG A 64 3.69 -12.63 -6.69
N CYS A 65 3.09 -12.49 -7.87
CA CYS A 65 2.50 -11.26 -8.34
C CYS A 65 1.00 -11.50 -8.59
N ASP A 66 0.14 -10.86 -7.80
CA ASP A 66 -1.31 -10.87 -7.98
C ASP A 66 -1.75 -9.56 -8.65
N ILE A 67 -2.51 -9.66 -9.74
CA ILE A 67 -3.15 -8.56 -10.45
C ILE A 67 -4.64 -8.84 -10.49
N ASP A 68 -5.40 -8.16 -9.64
CA ASP A 68 -6.82 -8.44 -9.43
C ASP A 68 -7.06 -9.94 -9.13
N THR A 69 -7.66 -10.68 -10.06
CA THR A 69 -7.89 -12.14 -9.94
C THR A 69 -6.77 -12.99 -10.52
N PHE A 70 -5.84 -12.41 -11.28
CA PHE A 70 -4.79 -13.16 -11.96
C PHE A 70 -3.54 -13.25 -11.10
N THR A 71 -2.93 -14.43 -11.03
CA THR A 71 -1.71 -14.66 -10.24
C THR A 71 -0.60 -15.24 -11.12
N ILE A 72 0.62 -14.76 -10.92
CA ILE A 72 1.84 -15.33 -11.49
C ILE A 72 2.80 -15.67 -10.36
N TRP A 73 3.42 -16.84 -10.43
CA TRP A 73 4.50 -17.25 -9.55
C TRP A 73 5.79 -17.39 -10.35
N PHE A 74 6.82 -16.62 -9.99
CA PHE A 74 8.17 -16.74 -10.52
C PHE A 74 8.99 -17.57 -9.53
N VAL A 75 8.97 -18.89 -9.72
CA VAL A 75 9.64 -19.86 -8.86
C VAL A 75 11.06 -20.06 -9.37
N GLY A 76 12.04 -19.41 -8.76
CA GLY A 76 13.40 -19.35 -9.29
C GLY A 76 14.48 -19.83 -8.34
N LYS A 77 15.47 -20.52 -8.89
CA LYS A 77 16.76 -20.82 -8.26
C LYS A 77 17.87 -20.53 -9.28
N GLU A 78 18.83 -19.70 -8.89
CA GLU A 78 19.91 -19.25 -9.78
C GLU A 78 19.35 -18.67 -11.11
N ASN A 79 19.80 -19.19 -12.26
CA ASN A 79 19.40 -18.74 -13.59
C ASN A 79 18.29 -19.62 -14.20
N ILE A 80 17.48 -20.30 -13.38
CA ILE A 80 16.34 -21.07 -13.86
C ILE A 80 15.09 -20.62 -13.12
N THR A 81 14.05 -20.28 -13.87
CA THR A 81 12.76 -19.83 -13.35
C THR A 81 11.64 -20.64 -13.96
N ARG A 82 10.85 -21.29 -13.11
CA ARG A 82 9.54 -21.80 -13.48
C ARG A 82 8.53 -20.67 -13.30
N VAL A 83 7.75 -20.38 -14.33
CA VAL A 83 6.68 -19.38 -14.30
C VAL A 83 5.36 -20.12 -14.33
N ASP A 84 4.68 -20.16 -13.19
CA ASP A 84 3.32 -20.65 -13.08
C ASP A 84 2.35 -19.48 -13.18
N ARG A 85 1.17 -19.73 -13.73
CA ARG A 85 0.12 -18.71 -13.92
C ARG A 85 -1.21 -19.29 -13.55
N GLY A 86 -2.13 -18.44 -13.11
CA GLY A 86 -3.35 -18.91 -12.52
C GLY A 86 -4.33 -17.81 -12.20
N TRP A 87 -5.44 -18.20 -11.59
CA TRP A 87 -6.52 -17.31 -11.22
C TRP A 87 -6.96 -17.62 -9.80
N ASN A 88 -7.27 -16.57 -9.04
CA ASN A 88 -7.70 -16.66 -7.65
C ASN A 88 -6.73 -17.47 -6.77
N GLY A 89 -5.43 -17.41 -7.08
CA GLY A 89 -4.39 -18.18 -6.39
C GLY A 89 -4.28 -19.65 -6.79
N GLU A 90 -5.06 -20.12 -7.76
CA GLU A 90 -4.98 -21.49 -8.27
C GLU A 90 -4.13 -21.57 -9.55
N VAL A 91 -3.10 -22.41 -9.53
CA VAL A 91 -2.20 -22.62 -10.68
C VAL A 91 -2.93 -23.35 -11.80
N ASN A 92 -2.78 -22.87 -13.03
CA ASN A 92 -3.10 -23.60 -14.23
C ASN A 92 -1.81 -24.13 -14.87
N GLU A 93 -1.60 -25.43 -14.73
CA GLU A 93 -0.41 -26.12 -15.23
C GLU A 93 -0.25 -26.06 -16.75
N GLU A 94 -1.34 -25.86 -17.51
CA GLU A 94 -1.31 -25.80 -18.98
C GLU A 94 -0.57 -24.56 -19.50
N ILE A 95 -0.46 -23.51 -18.69
CA ILE A 95 0.20 -22.25 -19.03
C ILE A 95 1.49 -22.01 -18.22
N SER A 96 1.99 -23.06 -17.57
CA SER A 96 3.28 -23.07 -16.88
C SER A 96 4.43 -23.22 -17.88
N GLU A 97 5.53 -22.53 -17.62
CA GLU A 97 6.73 -22.62 -18.48
C GLU A 97 8.03 -22.53 -17.67
N ILE A 98 9.13 -23.00 -18.26
CA ILE A 98 10.47 -22.88 -17.70
C ILE A 98 11.29 -21.92 -18.55
N LYS A 99 11.95 -20.96 -17.90
CA LYS A 99 12.89 -20.01 -18.51
C LYS A 99 14.29 -20.26 -17.97
N GLN A 100 15.29 -20.19 -18.85
CA GLN A 100 16.71 -20.29 -18.51
C GLN A 100 17.28 -18.92 -18.13
N GLU A 101 16.57 -18.22 -17.23
CA GLU A 101 16.89 -16.88 -16.77
C GLU A 101 16.52 -16.75 -15.29
N ASN A 102 17.15 -15.83 -14.56
CA ASN A 102 16.83 -15.61 -13.16
C ASN A 102 15.42 -14.98 -13.02
N ARG A 103 14.80 -15.21 -11.87
CA ARG A 103 13.41 -14.82 -11.59
C ARG A 103 13.17 -13.31 -11.65
N TYR A 104 14.15 -12.52 -11.24
CA TYR A 104 14.06 -11.06 -11.25
C TYR A 104 13.99 -10.53 -12.68
N ASP A 105 14.82 -11.06 -13.60
CA ASP A 105 14.78 -10.68 -15.02
C ASP A 105 13.48 -11.11 -15.73
N VAL A 106 12.96 -12.28 -15.36
CA VAL A 106 11.67 -12.76 -15.88
C VAL A 106 10.52 -11.88 -15.40
N MET A 107 10.51 -11.51 -14.11
CA MET A 107 9.52 -10.59 -13.53
C MET A 107 9.64 -9.18 -14.13
N ASN A 108 10.86 -8.66 -14.31
CA ASN A 108 11.09 -7.32 -14.87
C ASN A 108 10.48 -7.18 -16.27
N ARG A 109 10.69 -8.17 -17.15
CA ARG A 109 10.06 -8.20 -18.48
C ARG A 109 8.56 -8.37 -18.43
N PHE A 110 8.05 -9.05 -17.40
CA PHE A 110 6.60 -9.08 -17.17
C PHE A 110 6.09 -7.67 -16.82
N PHE A 111 6.79 -6.91 -15.99
CA PHE A 111 6.41 -5.54 -15.64
C PHE A 111 6.51 -4.59 -16.84
N GLU A 112 7.53 -4.74 -17.68
CA GLU A 112 7.64 -3.99 -18.93
C GLU A 112 6.45 -4.22 -19.87
N LYS A 113 5.93 -5.46 -19.91
CA LYS A 113 4.71 -5.78 -20.70
C LYS A 113 3.44 -5.24 -20.06
N LEU A 114 3.37 -5.22 -18.73
CA LEU A 114 2.24 -4.67 -17.99
C LEU A 114 2.20 -3.13 -18.07
N ALA A 115 3.37 -2.50 -18.14
CA ALA A 115 3.51 -1.07 -18.18
C ALA A 115 3.09 -0.49 -19.54
N TYR A 116 2.22 0.53 -19.50
CA TYR A 116 1.91 1.30 -20.70
C TYR A 116 2.79 2.55 -20.75
N LYS A 117 3.72 2.60 -21.70
CA LYS A 117 4.73 3.67 -21.83
C LYS A 117 5.56 3.85 -20.55
N GLY A 118 6.02 2.74 -19.97
CA GLY A 118 6.82 2.73 -18.73
C GLY A 118 6.03 3.04 -17.45
N VAL A 119 4.70 3.16 -17.52
CA VAL A 119 3.85 3.44 -16.34
C VAL A 119 2.83 2.34 -16.12
N ILE A 120 2.90 1.71 -14.95
CA ILE A 120 1.85 0.82 -14.42
C ILE A 120 0.88 1.68 -13.62
N LYS A 121 -0.41 1.62 -13.93
CA LYS A 121 -1.46 2.31 -13.15
C LYS A 121 -2.28 1.27 -12.40
N VAL A 122 -2.35 1.41 -11.08
CA VAL A 122 -3.17 0.57 -10.21
C VAL A 122 -3.89 1.43 -9.19
N ASN A 123 -4.97 0.97 -8.58
CA ASN A 123 -5.55 1.71 -7.45
C ASN A 123 -4.78 1.43 -6.15
N SER A 124 -4.52 0.16 -5.84
CA SER A 124 -3.78 -0.28 -4.65
C SER A 124 -2.51 -1.06 -5.04
N LEU A 125 -1.39 -0.72 -4.40
CA LEU A 125 -0.14 -1.47 -4.48
C LEU A 125 0.22 -2.02 -3.10
N GLU A 126 0.51 -3.33 -3.03
CA GLU A 126 0.96 -4.01 -1.82
C GLU A 126 2.31 -4.70 -2.10
N LEU A 127 3.33 -4.37 -1.32
CA LEU A 127 4.69 -4.90 -1.43
C LEU A 127 5.09 -5.57 -0.12
N GLU A 128 5.52 -6.82 -0.20
CA GLU A 128 5.79 -7.64 0.99
C GLU A 128 7.07 -8.46 0.83
N SER A 129 7.99 -8.33 1.79
CA SER A 129 9.18 -9.18 1.93
C SER A 129 10.14 -9.19 0.72
N LEU A 130 10.11 -8.15 -0.12
CA LEU A 130 10.92 -8.09 -1.34
C LEU A 130 12.41 -7.85 -1.02
N THR A 131 13.27 -8.54 -1.77
CA THR A 131 14.74 -8.42 -1.68
C THR A 131 15.35 -7.69 -2.86
N PHE A 132 14.52 -7.00 -3.66
CA PHE A 132 14.92 -6.37 -4.90
C PHE A 132 14.21 -5.04 -5.11
N PRO A 133 14.83 -4.12 -5.86
CA PRO A 133 14.21 -2.87 -6.22
C PRO A 133 13.28 -2.99 -7.43
N VAL A 134 12.42 -2.00 -7.60
CA VAL A 134 11.65 -1.85 -8.84
C VAL A 134 12.56 -1.49 -10.01
N PRO A 135 12.30 -1.97 -11.24
CA PRO A 135 13.11 -1.62 -12.40
C PRO A 135 13.10 -0.12 -12.72
N ASP A 136 14.26 0.45 -13.05
CA ASP A 136 14.43 1.88 -13.37
C ASP A 136 13.51 2.40 -14.48
N SER A 137 13.18 1.52 -15.43
CA SER A 137 12.31 1.82 -16.58
C SER A 137 10.82 1.88 -16.22
N ILE A 138 10.46 1.50 -14.99
CA ILE A 138 9.08 1.34 -14.55
C ILE A 138 8.73 2.36 -13.47
N LYS A 139 7.66 3.10 -13.72
CA LYS A 139 6.98 3.90 -12.71
C LYS A 139 5.64 3.28 -12.38
N ILE A 140 5.26 3.32 -11.11
CA ILE A 140 3.96 2.86 -10.66
C ILE A 140 3.17 4.08 -10.19
N LYS A 141 1.90 4.13 -10.53
CA LYS A 141 0.98 5.15 -10.05
C LYS A 141 -0.14 4.45 -9.29
N CYS A 142 -0.23 4.70 -7.99
CA CYS A 142 -1.29 4.18 -7.12
C CYS A 142 -1.89 5.26 -6.21
N ASN A 143 -3.08 4.99 -5.70
CA ASN A 143 -3.72 5.81 -4.68
C ASN A 143 -3.49 5.25 -3.28
N CYS A 144 -3.36 3.93 -3.17
CA CYS A 144 -3.07 3.23 -1.92
C CYS A 144 -1.74 2.50 -2.05
N LEU A 145 -0.87 2.66 -1.06
CA LEU A 145 0.43 2.00 -0.99
C LEU A 145 0.59 1.31 0.37
N LYS A 146 0.90 0.02 0.35
CA LYS A 146 1.29 -0.76 1.52
C LYS A 146 2.65 -1.39 1.26
N ILE A 147 3.59 -1.16 2.17
CA ILE A 147 4.95 -1.68 2.09
C ILE A 147 5.29 -2.35 3.42
N SER A 148 5.76 -3.59 3.37
CA SER A 148 6.08 -4.36 4.58
C SER A 148 7.31 -5.24 4.37
N ASN A 149 8.21 -5.29 5.37
CA ASN A 149 9.36 -6.20 5.43
C ASN A 149 10.31 -6.18 4.22
N ILE A 150 10.45 -5.04 3.53
CA ILE A 150 11.37 -4.94 2.38
C ILE A 150 12.81 -4.96 2.88
N GLN A 151 13.63 -5.83 2.29
CA GLN A 151 15.03 -6.04 2.68
C GLN A 151 15.97 -5.09 1.96
N ASP A 152 17.23 -5.05 2.40
CA ASP A 152 18.34 -4.32 1.77
C ASP A 152 18.07 -2.83 1.49
N ASN A 153 17.20 -2.21 2.31
CA ASN A 153 16.76 -0.83 2.18
C ASN A 153 16.08 -0.47 0.83
N HIS A 154 15.60 -1.45 0.05
CA HIS A 154 14.95 -1.19 -1.23
C HIS A 154 13.57 -0.49 -1.11
N HIS A 155 13.01 -0.35 0.09
CA HIS A 155 11.71 0.29 0.31
C HIS A 155 11.68 1.73 -0.25
N MET A 156 12.77 2.48 -0.14
CA MET A 156 12.83 3.84 -0.66
C MET A 156 12.86 3.90 -2.19
N GLU A 157 13.48 2.91 -2.85
CA GLU A 157 13.45 2.78 -4.30
C GLU A 157 12.02 2.52 -4.79
N TRP A 158 11.28 1.66 -4.10
CA TRP A 158 9.86 1.44 -4.37
C TRP A 158 9.01 2.68 -4.14
N ILE A 159 9.24 3.44 -3.05
CA ILE A 159 8.51 4.68 -2.76
C ILE A 159 8.77 5.76 -3.84
N ARG A 160 10.04 5.99 -4.20
CA ARG A 160 10.43 6.98 -5.23
C ARG A 160 9.81 6.68 -6.59
N ASN A 161 9.58 5.41 -6.90
CA ASN A 161 8.98 4.98 -8.17
C ASN A 161 7.45 4.88 -8.15
N THR A 162 6.81 4.96 -6.99
CA THR A 162 5.34 4.89 -6.82
C THR A 162 4.65 6.25 -6.76
N ASN A 163 5.40 7.35 -6.63
CA ASN A 163 4.87 8.71 -6.65
C ASN A 163 5.67 9.70 -7.54
N PRO A 164 5.83 9.43 -8.85
CA PRO A 164 6.72 10.22 -9.71
C PRO A 164 6.22 11.66 -10.03
N LEU A 165 5.02 12.07 -9.61
CA LEU A 165 4.37 13.31 -10.06
C LEU A 165 3.81 14.19 -8.93
N GLY A 166 4.22 13.95 -7.67
CA GLY A 166 3.75 14.74 -6.52
C GLY A 166 2.25 14.57 -6.26
N GLN A 167 1.74 13.36 -6.46
CA GLN A 167 0.33 13.07 -6.26
C GLN A 167 0.09 12.63 -4.82
N LYS A 168 -0.98 13.15 -4.22
CA LYS A 168 -1.45 12.79 -2.88
C LYS A 168 -1.86 11.31 -2.82
N PHE A 169 -1.34 10.55 -1.86
CA PHE A 169 -1.86 9.21 -1.56
C PHE A 169 -3.21 9.33 -0.84
N LYS A 170 -4.12 8.39 -1.10
CA LYS A 170 -5.29 8.22 -0.24
C LYS A 170 -4.90 7.49 1.04
N LYS A 171 -4.17 6.38 0.89
CA LYS A 171 -3.74 5.52 1.99
C LYS A 171 -2.26 5.16 1.85
N LEU A 172 -1.51 5.28 2.93
CA LEU A 172 -0.12 4.87 3.02
C LEU A 172 0.08 4.01 4.27
N GLU A 173 0.56 2.80 4.09
CA GLU A 173 0.94 1.88 5.17
C GLU A 173 2.39 1.46 4.98
N MET A 174 3.24 1.70 5.98
CA MET A 174 4.66 1.39 5.95
C MET A 174 5.06 0.67 7.23
N ARG A 175 5.42 -0.61 7.08
CA ARG A 175 5.93 -1.48 8.14
C ARG A 175 7.29 -2.03 7.76
N CYS A 176 8.24 -1.11 7.60
CA CYS A 176 9.62 -1.44 7.22
C CYS A 176 10.57 -0.90 8.28
N TRP A 177 11.61 -1.68 8.57
CA TRP A 177 12.71 -1.32 9.45
C TRP A 177 13.89 -0.99 8.55
N GLY A 178 14.43 0.22 8.64
CA GLY A 178 15.47 0.70 7.73
C GLY A 178 16.21 1.91 8.27
N ASP A 179 17.23 2.36 7.54
CA ASP A 179 18.03 3.52 7.93
C ASP A 179 17.16 4.79 8.00
N MET A 180 17.11 5.38 9.19
CA MET A 180 16.34 6.58 9.52
C MET A 180 16.82 7.83 8.74
N SER A 181 18.00 7.77 8.12
CA SER A 181 18.54 8.87 7.31
C SER A 181 17.67 9.23 6.09
N GLU A 182 16.79 8.33 5.63
CA GLU A 182 15.90 8.54 4.48
C GLU A 182 14.48 9.05 4.85
N LEU A 183 14.22 9.36 6.13
CA LEU A 183 12.93 9.90 6.62
C LEU A 183 12.48 11.18 5.90
N SER A 184 13.42 12.01 5.43
CA SER A 184 13.09 13.24 4.68
C SER A 184 12.35 12.98 3.37
N GLU A 185 12.55 11.81 2.74
CA GLU A 185 11.83 11.41 1.54
C GLU A 185 10.44 10.85 1.88
N VAL A 186 10.29 10.16 3.03
CA VAL A 186 8.97 9.82 3.57
C VAL A 186 8.16 11.09 3.78
N ARG A 187 8.79 12.15 4.31
CA ARG A 187 8.15 13.46 4.50
C ARG A 187 7.59 14.06 3.20
N LYS A 188 8.25 13.83 2.06
CA LYS A 188 7.76 14.28 0.75
C LYS A 188 6.53 13.52 0.25
N VAL A 189 6.26 12.33 0.78
CA VAL A 189 5.10 11.50 0.42
C VAL A 189 3.99 11.51 1.48
N LEU A 190 4.09 12.38 2.50
CA LEU A 190 3.07 12.56 3.56
C LEU A 190 1.83 13.32 3.14
N ASP A 191 1.75 13.76 1.89
CA ASP A 191 0.48 14.24 1.36
C ASP A 191 -0.45 13.02 1.25
N VAL A 192 -1.13 12.70 2.36
CA VAL A 192 -2.03 11.56 2.53
C VAL A 192 -3.39 12.05 3.01
N SER A 193 -4.46 11.75 2.28
CA SER A 193 -5.79 12.33 2.54
C SER A 193 -6.66 11.53 3.50
N GLU A 194 -6.53 10.19 3.53
CA GLU A 194 -7.48 9.34 4.25
C GLU A 194 -6.84 8.56 5.39
N SER A 195 -5.72 7.86 5.15
CA SER A 195 -5.12 6.96 6.15
C SER A 195 -3.61 6.89 6.07
N LEU A 196 -2.92 7.09 7.19
CA LEU A 196 -1.47 6.98 7.31
C LEU A 196 -1.12 6.02 8.45
N ASP A 197 -0.44 4.91 8.15
CA ASP A 197 0.02 3.92 9.13
C ASP A 197 1.54 3.76 8.98
N LEU A 198 2.31 4.27 9.95
CA LEU A 198 3.76 4.22 10.01
C LEU A 198 4.18 3.44 11.27
N ASP A 199 4.59 2.19 11.09
CA ASP A 199 4.95 1.28 12.19
C ASP A 199 6.46 1.30 12.47
N TYR A 200 6.99 2.51 12.70
CA TYR A 200 8.39 2.76 13.06
C TYR A 200 8.54 4.17 13.68
N GLU A 201 9.68 4.46 14.31
CA GLU A 201 10.00 5.80 14.81
C GLU A 201 10.16 6.78 13.64
N THR A 202 9.50 7.94 13.70
CA THR A 202 9.41 8.85 12.54
C THR A 202 10.07 10.22 12.75
N GLU A 203 10.52 10.54 13.97
CA GLU A 203 11.08 11.84 14.36
C GLU A 203 10.20 13.06 14.01
N PHE A 204 8.87 12.87 13.94
CA PHE A 204 7.93 13.96 13.67
C PHE A 204 7.88 14.93 14.85
N THR A 205 7.83 16.20 14.52
CA THR A 205 7.60 17.27 15.50
C THR A 205 6.12 17.62 15.63
N ASP A 206 5.78 18.36 16.68
CA ASP A 206 4.42 18.86 16.92
C ASP A 206 3.86 19.66 15.72
N ASP A 207 4.68 20.51 15.11
CA ASP A 207 4.28 21.31 13.96
C ASP A 207 3.98 20.43 12.73
N GLU A 208 4.73 19.34 12.56
CA GLU A 208 4.57 18.44 11.40
C GLU A 208 3.32 17.57 11.52
N ILE A 209 3.05 17.02 12.72
CA ILE A 209 1.84 16.21 12.93
C ILE A 209 0.55 17.02 12.78
N GLU A 210 0.59 18.33 13.05
CA GLU A 210 -0.52 19.26 12.80
C GLU A 210 -0.83 19.41 11.30
N THR A 211 0.16 19.25 10.42
CA THR A 211 -0.03 19.38 8.96
C THR A 211 -0.62 18.13 8.29
N ILE A 212 -0.68 17.00 8.99
CA ILE A 212 -1.18 15.73 8.43
C ILE A 212 -2.70 15.79 8.25
N GLU A 213 -3.17 15.69 7.00
CA GLU A 213 -4.60 15.72 6.67
C GLU A 213 -5.36 14.44 7.09
N ALA A 214 -4.76 13.26 6.90
CA ALA A 214 -5.40 11.98 7.21
C ALA A 214 -5.69 11.86 8.71
N MET A 215 -6.97 11.72 9.10
CA MET A 215 -7.36 11.55 10.51
C MET A 215 -7.20 10.11 11.02
N ASN A 216 -7.28 9.12 10.11
CA ASN A 216 -6.87 7.75 10.42
C ASN A 216 -5.34 7.68 10.40
N LEU A 217 -4.73 7.67 11.58
CA LEU A 217 -3.30 7.87 11.77
C LEU A 217 -2.75 6.91 12.82
N THR A 218 -1.76 6.13 12.44
CA THR A 218 -0.90 5.36 13.33
C THR A 218 0.54 5.81 13.11
N MET A 219 1.24 6.22 14.17
CA MET A 219 2.66 6.57 14.09
C MET A 219 3.38 6.51 15.45
N SER A 220 4.70 6.38 15.42
CA SER A 220 5.57 6.60 16.58
C SER A 220 6.46 7.81 16.38
N SER A 221 6.51 8.72 17.36
CA SER A 221 7.63 9.63 17.47
C SER A 221 8.00 10.05 18.89
N THR A 222 9.29 9.96 19.21
CA THR A 222 9.91 10.50 20.43
C THR A 222 9.99 12.03 20.47
N MET A 223 9.80 12.70 19.34
CA MET A 223 9.87 14.17 19.20
C MET A 223 8.52 14.86 19.37
N ILE A 224 7.42 14.09 19.43
CA ILE A 224 6.08 14.61 19.74
C ILE A 224 5.97 14.87 21.24
N THR A 225 5.50 16.07 21.60
CA THR A 225 5.21 16.43 22.98
C THR A 225 3.77 16.08 23.36
N VAL A 226 3.47 16.12 24.66
CA VAL A 226 2.10 15.97 25.17
C VAL A 226 1.14 16.99 24.53
N GLU A 227 1.58 18.24 24.33
CA GLU A 227 0.72 19.26 23.73
C GLU A 227 0.50 19.00 22.23
N GLY A 228 1.51 18.51 21.50
CA GLY A 228 1.35 18.06 20.12
C GLY A 228 0.35 16.91 20.01
N ALA A 229 0.50 15.87 20.83
CA ALA A 229 -0.42 14.73 20.88
C ALA A 229 -1.86 15.17 21.23
N LYS A 230 -2.01 16.11 22.17
CA LYS A 230 -3.30 16.65 22.59
C LYS A 230 -3.97 17.46 21.48
N LYS A 231 -3.26 18.37 20.81
CA LYS A 231 -3.79 19.10 19.65
C LYS A 231 -4.20 18.14 18.53
N ARG A 232 -3.40 17.09 18.31
CA ARG A 232 -3.73 16.07 17.32
C ARG A 232 -4.99 15.30 17.69
N LEU A 233 -5.17 14.96 18.96
CA LEU A 233 -6.41 14.37 19.48
C LEU A 233 -7.62 15.31 19.28
N GLU A 234 -7.48 16.61 19.53
CA GLU A 234 -8.54 17.60 19.27
C GLU A 234 -8.93 17.64 17.79
N ALA A 235 -7.95 17.65 16.89
CA ALA A 235 -8.19 17.60 15.45
C ALA A 235 -8.94 16.31 15.06
N PHE A 236 -8.51 15.16 15.58
CA PHE A 236 -9.17 13.88 15.36
C PHE A 236 -10.61 13.86 15.88
N LEU A 237 -10.87 14.38 17.08
CA LEU A 237 -12.24 14.45 17.62
C LEU A 237 -13.15 15.34 16.77
N ARG A 238 -12.62 16.41 16.18
CA ARG A 238 -13.37 17.35 15.35
C ARG A 238 -13.61 16.85 13.92
N HIS A 239 -12.62 16.19 13.32
CA HIS A 239 -12.60 15.87 11.89
C HIS A 239 -12.57 14.37 11.57
N GLY A 240 -12.33 13.51 12.55
CA GLY A 240 -12.32 12.07 12.38
C GLY A 240 -13.70 11.52 12.06
N LYS A 241 -13.74 10.48 11.24
CA LYS A 241 -14.94 9.71 10.90
C LYS A 241 -15.05 8.50 11.83
N LYS A 242 -16.23 7.88 11.84
CA LYS A 242 -16.56 6.74 12.71
C LYS A 242 -15.56 5.58 12.66
N GLU A 243 -14.99 5.31 11.49
CA GLU A 243 -14.07 4.18 11.27
C GLU A 243 -12.59 4.60 11.34
N ASP A 244 -12.30 5.87 11.58
CA ASP A 244 -10.93 6.36 11.72
C ASP A 244 -10.36 5.97 13.09
N VAL A 245 -9.07 5.69 13.13
CA VAL A 245 -8.33 5.32 14.35
C VAL A 245 -7.16 6.28 14.51
N LEU A 246 -6.96 6.79 15.73
CA LEU A 246 -5.77 7.56 16.09
C LEU A 246 -4.92 6.76 17.07
N GLN A 247 -3.70 6.45 16.69
CA GLN A 247 -2.67 5.81 17.51
C GLN A 247 -1.37 6.59 17.39
N ILE A 248 -0.91 7.16 18.49
CA ILE A 248 0.35 7.90 18.56
C ILE A 248 1.16 7.33 19.71
N TYR A 249 2.36 6.84 19.39
CA TYR A 249 3.35 6.44 20.38
C TYR A 249 4.35 7.58 20.55
N PHE A 250 4.51 8.07 21.78
CA PHE A 250 5.42 9.19 22.07
C PHE A 250 5.95 9.09 23.50
N SER A 251 7.02 9.81 23.80
CA SER A 251 7.66 9.78 25.10
C SER A 251 6.92 10.65 26.12
N ILE A 252 6.63 10.08 27.30
CA ILE A 252 6.10 10.80 28.46
C ILE A 252 7.11 10.78 29.60
N ARG A 253 6.95 11.69 30.57
CA ARG A 253 7.74 11.72 31.80
C ARG A 253 7.17 10.73 32.82
N ASP A 254 7.99 10.24 33.73
CA ASP A 254 7.59 9.23 34.74
C ASP A 254 6.45 9.70 35.66
N ASP A 255 6.33 11.01 35.89
CA ASP A 255 5.31 11.63 36.75
C ASP A 255 4.05 12.08 35.97
N PHE A 256 3.93 11.69 34.70
CA PHE A 256 2.85 12.13 33.83
C PHE A 256 1.47 11.67 34.31
N GLN A 257 0.51 12.59 34.30
CA GLN A 257 -0.90 12.29 34.60
C GLN A 257 -1.70 12.30 33.30
N TYR A 258 -2.36 11.18 32.96
CA TYR A 258 -3.15 11.05 31.72
C TYR A 258 -4.22 12.13 31.53
N SER A 259 -4.74 12.70 32.63
CA SER A 259 -5.68 13.83 32.56
C SER A 259 -5.12 15.05 31.83
N GLN A 260 -3.80 15.22 31.76
CA GLN A 260 -3.14 16.31 31.04
C GLN A 260 -3.27 16.17 29.52
N LEU A 261 -3.49 14.96 29.01
CA LEU A 261 -3.61 14.65 27.59
C LEU A 261 -4.99 15.04 27.03
N PHE A 262 -6.00 15.10 27.89
CA PHE A 262 -7.37 15.33 27.49
C PHE A 262 -7.75 16.82 27.60
N PRO A 263 -8.34 17.41 26.54
CA PRO A 263 -8.91 18.76 26.63
C PRO A 263 -9.91 18.86 27.78
N GLN A 264 -9.87 19.96 28.54
CA GLN A 264 -10.71 20.16 29.73
C GLN A 264 -12.22 20.12 29.43
N SER A 265 -12.61 20.41 28.19
CA SER A 265 -14.01 20.32 27.76
C SER A 265 -14.52 18.87 27.68
N LEU A 266 -13.63 17.89 27.50
CA LEU A 266 -14.00 16.50 27.33
C LEU A 266 -14.54 15.89 28.62
N ILE A 267 -15.66 15.20 28.47
CA ILE A 267 -16.27 14.43 29.55
C ILE A 267 -16.02 12.96 29.28
N ILE A 268 -15.06 12.41 30.01
CA ILE A 268 -14.54 11.06 29.84
C ILE A 268 -14.96 10.22 31.05
N LYS A 269 -15.52 9.04 30.80
CA LYS A 269 -15.74 8.03 31.84
C LYS A 269 -14.65 6.97 31.74
N LYS A 270 -13.88 6.81 32.81
CA LYS A 270 -12.96 5.68 32.93
C LYS A 270 -13.76 4.37 32.92
N LEU A 271 -13.31 3.41 32.13
CA LEU A 271 -13.87 2.07 32.05
C LEU A 271 -12.89 1.10 32.73
N LYS A 272 -13.42 0.13 33.48
CA LYS A 272 -12.60 -0.97 34.00
C LYS A 272 -12.37 -1.97 32.86
N LYS A 273 -11.11 -2.35 32.67
CA LYS A 273 -10.73 -3.41 31.73
C LYS A 273 -10.09 -4.54 32.52
N GLU A 274 -10.46 -5.78 32.23
CA GLU A 274 -9.76 -6.95 32.79
C GLU A 274 -8.31 -6.93 32.27
N HIS A 275 -7.34 -7.08 33.17
CA HIS A 275 -5.89 -6.97 32.91
C HIS A 275 -5.33 -5.56 32.65
N GLU A 276 -5.93 -4.49 33.21
CA GLU A 276 -5.33 -3.14 33.20
C GLU A 276 -3.95 -3.17 33.89
N GLN A 277 -2.89 -2.80 33.17
CA GLN A 277 -1.53 -2.70 33.72
C GLN A 277 -1.32 -1.33 34.40
N GLU A 278 -0.29 -1.23 35.23
CA GLU A 278 0.11 0.05 35.82
C GLU A 278 0.55 1.01 34.70
N GLY A 279 -0.13 2.15 34.57
CA GLY A 279 0.06 3.09 33.47
C GLY A 279 -0.97 2.97 32.33
N ASP A 280 -1.91 2.02 32.39
CA ASP A 280 -3.00 1.99 31.42
C ASP A 280 -4.13 2.96 31.80
N TYR A 281 -4.67 3.67 30.79
CA TYR A 281 -5.90 4.43 30.92
C TYR A 281 -6.89 4.05 29.82
N TYR A 282 -8.00 3.41 30.22
CA TYR A 282 -9.11 3.10 29.33
C TYR A 282 -10.32 3.98 29.67
N GLY A 283 -10.76 4.78 28.72
CA GLY A 283 -11.88 5.68 28.89
C GLY A 283 -12.75 5.79 27.64
N LYS A 284 -14.02 6.17 27.84
CA LYS A 284 -14.94 6.53 26.76
C LYS A 284 -15.27 8.01 26.86
N VAL A 285 -15.10 8.74 25.76
CA VAL A 285 -15.55 10.13 25.62
C VAL A 285 -17.06 10.14 25.39
N PHE A 286 -17.81 10.92 26.17
CA PHE A 286 -19.27 11.02 26.07
C PHE A 286 -19.76 12.31 25.42
N ARG A 287 -19.07 13.42 25.68
CA ARG A 287 -19.41 14.77 25.22
C ARG A 287 -18.21 15.69 25.41
N GLY A 288 -18.32 16.94 24.96
CA GLY A 288 -17.28 17.96 25.16
C GLY A 288 -16.47 18.31 23.91
N PHE A 289 -16.90 17.81 22.76
CA PHE A 289 -16.36 18.13 21.44
C PHE A 289 -17.51 18.21 20.42
N GLU A 290 -17.26 18.90 19.31
CA GLU A 290 -18.17 18.99 18.16
C GLU A 290 -17.46 18.41 16.95
N ASN A 291 -18.03 17.33 16.39
CA ASN A 291 -17.50 16.68 15.20
C ASN A 291 -18.28 17.18 13.98
N ILE A 292 -17.56 17.54 12.91
CA ILE A 292 -18.17 18.08 11.69
C ILE A 292 -18.95 17.03 10.87
N HIS A 293 -18.75 15.74 11.16
CA HIS A 293 -19.37 14.61 10.48
C HIS A 293 -20.57 14.01 11.25
N GLY A 294 -20.92 14.57 12.42
CA GLY A 294 -22.04 14.12 13.26
C GLY A 294 -21.65 13.04 14.26
#